data_AF-A0A497GRF9-F1
#
_entry.id   AF-A0A497GRF9-F1
#
_cell.length_a   1.000
_cell.length_b   1.000
_cell.length_c   1.000
_cell.angle_alpha   90.00
_cell.angle_beta   90.00
_cell.angle_gamma   90.00
#
_symmetry.space_group_name_H-M   'P 1'
#
loop_
_entity.id
_entity.type
_entity.pdbx_description
1 polymer ?
#
loop_
_entity_poly.entity_id
_entity_poly.type
_entity_poly.pdbx_seq_one_letter_code
_entity_poly.pdbx_strand_id
1 'polypeptide(L)'
;MRREGSFLLLFTLAVINDALDVIGKLTQPYETFFDIFLAFLISIIMGHVDVWAFLITFLDALPLIDLPPLWTLYILYRYLAVRMRLSKEKKVKVKVK
;
A
#
# COMPACT_ATOMS: atom_id res chain seq x y z
N MET A 1 8.83 14.93 -6.84
CA MET A 1 9.35 13.99 -7.84
C MET A 1 9.70 12.61 -7.26
N ARG A 2 10.66 12.46 -6.31
CA ARG A 2 11.09 11.11 -5.85
C ARG A 2 9.99 10.21 -5.25
N ARG A 3 8.94 10.77 -4.62
CA ARG A 3 7.84 9.98 -4.03
C ARG A 3 6.81 9.46 -5.05
N GLU A 4 6.57 10.16 -6.14
CA GLU A 4 5.51 9.78 -7.11
C GLU A 4 5.86 8.50 -7.86
N GLY A 5 7.14 8.34 -8.26
CA GLY A 5 7.62 7.08 -8.86
C GLY A 5 7.56 5.89 -7.90
N SER A 6 7.84 6.11 -6.61
CA SER A 6 7.71 5.06 -5.59
C SER A 6 6.27 4.61 -5.39
N PHE A 7 5.30 5.53 -5.46
CA PHE A 7 3.88 5.16 -5.41
C PHE A 7 3.42 4.39 -6.64
N LEU A 8 3.91 4.74 -7.84
CA LEU A 8 3.63 3.94 -9.04
C LEU A 8 4.11 2.50 -8.88
N LEU A 9 5.33 2.31 -8.37
CA LEU A 9 5.87 0.99 -8.07
C LEU A 9 4.99 0.23 -7.07
N LEU A 10 4.62 0.86 -5.95
CA LEU A 10 3.72 0.26 -4.95
C LEU A 10 2.36 -0.11 -5.54
N PHE A 11 1.80 0.75 -6.39
CA PHE A 11 0.54 0.47 -7.07
C PHE A 11 0.65 -0.72 -8.02
N THR A 12 1.72 -0.78 -8.82
CA THR A 12 1.94 -1.91 -9.72
C THR A 12 2.06 -3.21 -8.93
N LEU A 13 2.83 -3.22 -7.84
CA LEU A 13 2.96 -4.42 -7.00
C LEU A 13 1.66 -4.80 -6.32
N ALA A 14 0.91 -3.83 -5.77
CA ALA A 14 -0.38 -4.10 -5.13
C ALA A 14 -1.42 -4.66 -6.09
N VAL A 15 -1.50 -4.13 -7.33
CA VAL A 15 -2.39 -4.66 -8.36
C VAL A 15 -1.98 -6.07 -8.77
N ILE A 16 -0.67 -6.35 -8.85
CA ILE A 16 -0.18 -7.69 -9.12
C ILE A 16 -0.53 -8.64 -7.96
N ASN A 17 -0.42 -8.19 -6.70
CA ASN A 17 -0.80 -8.95 -5.50
C ASN A 17 -2.26 -9.36 -5.58
N ASP A 18 -3.16 -8.36 -5.61
CA ASP A 18 -4.61 -8.61 -5.65
C ASP A 18 -5.02 -9.48 -6.85
N ALA A 19 -4.33 -9.36 -7.99
CA ALA A 19 -4.59 -10.21 -9.15
C ALA A 19 -4.12 -11.66 -8.94
N LEU A 20 -3.00 -11.88 -8.24
CA LEU A 20 -2.53 -13.21 -7.91
C LEU A 20 -3.46 -13.90 -6.91
N ASP A 21 -3.95 -13.16 -5.90
CA ASP A 21 -4.91 -13.63 -4.90
C ASP A 21 -6.24 -14.02 -5.58
N VAL A 22 -6.80 -13.15 -6.44
CA VAL A 22 -8.04 -13.44 -7.18
C VAL A 22 -7.91 -14.66 -8.10
N ILE A 23 -6.74 -14.87 -8.71
CA ILE A 23 -6.50 -16.02 -9.58
C ILE A 23 -6.27 -17.30 -8.75
N GLY A 24 -5.96 -17.19 -7.46
CA GLY A 24 -5.64 -18.31 -6.58
C GLY A 24 -4.43 -19.10 -7.07
N LYS A 25 -3.47 -18.39 -7.70
CA LYS A 25 -2.35 -19.02 -8.44
C LYS A 25 -1.18 -19.38 -7.53
N LEU A 26 -1.06 -18.69 -6.41
CA LEU A 26 -0.04 -18.94 -5.41
C LEU A 26 -0.61 -19.86 -4.34
N THR A 27 0.24 -20.66 -3.70
CA THR A 27 -0.16 -21.33 -2.46
C THR A 27 0.01 -20.35 -1.31
N GLN A 28 -0.81 -20.49 -0.27
CA GLN A 28 -0.86 -19.58 0.88
C GLN A 28 0.51 -19.11 1.42
N PRO A 29 1.57 -19.95 1.53
CA PRO A 29 2.88 -19.49 1.99
C PRO A 29 3.54 -18.44 1.06
N TYR A 30 3.30 -18.52 -0.25
CA TYR A 30 3.86 -17.58 -1.22
C TYR A 30 3.06 -16.27 -1.26
N GLU A 31 1.73 -16.33 -1.11
CA GLU A 31 0.85 -15.15 -0.98
C GLU A 31 1.28 -14.35 0.25
N THR A 32 1.33 -14.99 1.41
CA THR A 32 1.75 -14.36 2.66
C THR A 32 3.17 -13.76 2.57
N PHE A 33 4.09 -14.42 1.86
CA PHE A 33 5.42 -13.86 1.64
C PHE A 33 5.37 -12.57 0.80
N PHE A 34 4.54 -12.55 -0.23
CA PHE A 34 4.37 -11.40 -1.10
C PHE A 34 3.67 -10.23 -0.39
N ASP A 35 2.67 -10.53 0.45
CA ASP A 35 2.01 -9.56 1.34
C ASP A 35 2.98 -8.91 2.31
N ILE A 36 3.79 -9.73 3.00
CA ILE A 36 4.83 -9.25 3.93
C ILE A 36 5.85 -8.39 3.17
N PHE A 37 6.27 -8.82 1.98
CA PHE A 37 7.17 -8.05 1.13
C PHE A 37 6.56 -6.69 0.76
N LEU A 38 5.27 -6.65 0.41
CA LEU A 38 4.56 -5.43 0.07
C LEU A 38 4.45 -4.48 1.28
N ALA A 39 4.06 -4.97 2.46
CA ALA A 39 4.02 -4.20 3.70
C ALA A 39 5.39 -3.63 4.10
N PHE A 40 6.44 -4.43 3.92
CA PHE A 40 7.81 -4.00 4.17
C PHE A 40 8.22 -2.87 3.22
N LEU A 41 7.91 -3.00 1.93
CA LEU A 41 8.23 -2.00 0.92
C LEU A 41 7.47 -0.69 1.14
N ILE A 42 6.19 -0.77 1.54
CA ILE A 42 5.39 0.40 1.96
C ILE A 42 6.09 1.12 3.11
N SER A 43 6.54 0.39 4.13
CA SER A 43 7.22 0.96 5.29
C SER A 43 8.51 1.69 4.90
N ILE A 44 9.31 1.11 4.00
CA ILE A 44 10.53 1.75 3.46
C ILE A 44 10.19 3.05 2.74
N ILE A 45 9.20 3.04 1.84
CA ILE A 45 8.84 4.20 1.03
C ILE A 45 8.22 5.31 1.88
N MET A 46 7.46 4.94 2.91
CA MET A 46 6.86 5.86 3.87
C MET A 46 7.87 6.43 4.88
N GLY A 47 9.04 5.79 5.02
CA GLY A 47 10.09 6.18 5.96
C GLY A 47 9.74 5.90 7.43
N HIS A 48 8.71 5.07 7.68
CA HIS A 48 8.30 4.63 9.01
C HIS A 48 7.61 3.27 8.91
N VAL A 49 7.63 2.50 10.01
CA VAL A 49 6.95 1.21 10.07
C VAL A 49 5.45 1.43 9.94
N ASP A 50 4.87 0.86 8.89
CA ASP A 50 3.44 0.99 8.61
C ASP A 50 2.65 -0.14 9.28
N VAL A 51 2.30 0.07 10.54
CA VAL A 51 1.58 -0.94 11.37
C VAL A 51 0.29 -1.41 10.70
N TRP A 52 -0.40 -0.52 9.98
CA TRP A 52 -1.63 -0.86 9.26
C TRP A 52 -1.38 -1.81 8.10
N ALA A 53 -0.26 -1.63 7.37
CA ALA A 53 0.10 -2.54 6.29
C ALA A 53 0.37 -3.95 6.82
N PHE A 54 1.08 -4.08 7.94
CA PHE A 54 1.31 -5.39 8.58
C PHE A 54 0.03 -6.00 9.16
N LEU A 55 -0.90 -5.20 9.67
CA LEU A 55 -2.20 -5.70 10.10
C LEU A 55 -3.00 -6.26 8.92
N ILE A 56 -2.92 -5.59 7.75
CA ILE A 56 -3.49 -6.10 6.50
C ILE A 56 -2.86 -7.44 6.12
N THR A 57 -1.52 -7.59 6.13
CA THR A 57 -0.87 -8.88 5.84
C THR A 57 -1.37 -10.01 6.74
N PHE A 58 -1.63 -9.69 8.01
CA PHE A 58 -2.10 -10.69 8.97
C PHE A 58 -3.55 -11.11 8.67
N LEU A 59 -4.38 -10.17 8.23
CA LEU A 59 -5.75 -10.46 7.83
C LEU A 59 -5.82 -11.22 6.50
N ASP A 60 -4.99 -10.88 5.52
CA ASP A 60 -4.88 -11.57 4.22
C ASP A 60 -4.42 -13.02 4.37
N ALA A 61 -3.49 -13.27 5.29
CA ALA A 61 -3.04 -14.62 5.59
C ALA A 61 -4.16 -15.53 6.12
N LEU A 62 -5.30 -14.97 6.56
CA LEU A 62 -6.46 -15.74 6.99
C LEU A 62 -7.34 -16.07 5.76
N PRO A 63 -7.48 -17.36 5.39
CA PRO A 63 -8.20 -17.77 4.17
C PRO A 63 -9.70 -17.42 4.15
N LEU A 64 -10.27 -16.95 5.26
CA LEU A 64 -11.67 -16.49 5.33
C LEU A 64 -11.82 -14.97 5.15
N ILE A 65 -10.74 -14.20 5.27
CA ILE A 65 -10.75 -12.73 5.34
C ILE A 65 -9.98 -12.10 4.17
N ASP A 66 -9.38 -12.92 3.30
CA ASP A 66 -8.79 -12.47 2.05
C ASP A 66 -9.85 -11.71 1.21
N LEU A 67 -9.61 -10.41 1.02
CA LEU A 67 -10.59 -9.45 0.50
C LEU A 67 -9.96 -8.61 -0.62
N PRO A 68 -9.66 -9.20 -1.79
CA PRO A 68 -9.22 -8.40 -2.92
C PRO A 68 -10.28 -7.36 -3.31
N PRO A 69 -9.89 -6.13 -3.75
CA PRO A 69 -8.53 -5.66 -3.99
C PRO A 69 -7.97 -4.80 -2.83
N LEU A 70 -7.78 -5.41 -1.65
CA LEU A 70 -7.44 -4.68 -0.42
C LEU A 70 -6.12 -3.90 -0.54
N TRP A 71 -5.10 -4.51 -1.14
CA TRP A 71 -3.77 -3.91 -1.27
C TRP A 71 -3.80 -2.69 -2.19
N THR A 72 -4.43 -2.80 -3.35
CA THR A 72 -4.58 -1.68 -4.28
C THR A 72 -5.33 -0.53 -3.63
N LEU A 73 -6.41 -0.83 -2.89
CA LEU A 73 -7.19 0.19 -2.18
C LEU A 73 -6.36 0.86 -1.08
N TYR A 74 -5.57 0.08 -0.34
CA TYR A 74 -4.71 0.59 0.72
C TYR A 74 -3.62 1.53 0.18
N ILE A 75 -2.94 1.17 -0.92
CA ILE A 75 -1.95 2.05 -1.56
C ILE A 75 -2.61 3.33 -2.08
N LEU A 76 -3.80 3.24 -2.66
CA LEU A 76 -4.55 4.41 -3.10
C LEU A 76 -4.89 5.35 -1.95
N TYR A 77 -5.37 4.79 -0.84
CA TYR A 77 -5.62 5.55 0.38
C TYR A 77 -4.35 6.29 0.84
N ARG A 78 -3.21 5.61 0.91
CA ARG A 78 -1.93 6.20 1.34
C ARG A 78 -1.47 7.31 0.39
N TYR A 79 -1.60 7.10 -0.92
CA TYR A 79 -1.27 8.09 -1.93
C TYR A 79 -2.12 9.36 -1.79
N LEU A 80 -3.44 9.20 -1.64
CA LEU A 80 -4.37 10.32 -1.45
C LEU A 80 -4.07 11.06 -0.15
N ALA A 81 -3.80 10.36 0.95
CA ALA A 81 -3.45 10.97 2.24
C ALA A 81 -2.19 11.84 2.13
N VAL A 82 -1.16 11.38 1.42
CA VAL A 82 0.07 12.16 1.18
C VAL A 82 -0.21 13.38 0.29
N ARG A 83 -0.96 13.21 -0.81
CA ARG A 83 -1.35 14.31 -1.71
C ARG A 83 -2.14 15.39 -0.98
N MET A 84 -3.10 15.01 -0.14
CA MET A 84 -3.92 15.96 0.64
C MET A 84 -3.07 16.77 1.63
N ARG A 85 -2.13 16.12 2.33
CA ARG A 85 -1.19 16.82 3.24
C ARG A 85 -0.35 17.86 2.50
N LEU A 86 0.26 17.48 1.37
CA LEU A 86 1.05 18.39 0.53
C LEU A 86 0.22 19.57 0.00
N SER A 87 -1.03 19.32 -0.39
CA SER A 87 -1.95 20.37 -0.86
C SER A 87 -2.29 21.36 0.27
N LYS A 88 -2.55 20.86 1.48
CA LYS A 88 -2.82 21.69 2.66
C LYS A 88 -1.63 22.56 3.04
N GLU A 89 -0.42 22.00 3.07
CA GLU A 89 0.82 22.75 3.33
C GLU A 89 1.07 23.85 2.30
N LYS A 90 0.82 23.56 1.02
CA LYS A 90 0.94 24.57 -0.05
C LYS A 90 -0.04 25.73 0.15
N LYS A 91 -1.29 25.44 0.52
CA LYS A 91 -2.30 26.47 0.82
C LYS A 91 -1.92 27.35 2.02
N VAL A 92 -1.37 26.75 3.09
CA VAL A 92 -0.92 27.51 4.27
C VAL A 92 0.22 28.45 3.90
N LYS A 93 1.23 28.00 3.14
CA LYS A 93 2.35 28.85 2.70
C LYS A 93 1.92 30.03 1.82
N VAL A 94 0.88 29.87 1.01
CA VAL A 94 0.35 30.95 0.16
C VAL A 94 -0.43 31.98 0.98
N LYS A 95 -1.08 31.58 2.07
CA LYS A 95 -1.88 32.48 2.91
C LYS A 95 -1.05 33.30 3.91
N VAL A 96 0.21 32.95 4.11
CA VAL A 96 1.16 33.61 5.04
C VAL A 96 2.08 34.60 4.30
N LYS A 97 1.96 34.71 2.97
CA LYS A 97 2.56 35.77 2.16
C LYS A 97 1.51 36.83 1.81
#